data_AF-Q1DCG3-F1
#
_entry.id   AF-Q1DCG3-F1
#
_cell.length_a   1.000
_cell.length_b   1.000
_cell.length_c   1.000
_cell.angle_alpha   90.00
_cell.angle_beta   90.00
_cell.angle_gamma   90.00
#
_symmetry.space_group_name_H-M   'P 1'
#
loop_
_entity.id
_entity.type
_entity.pdbx_description
1 polymer ?
#
loop_
_entity_poly.entity_id
_entity_poly.type
_entity_poly.pdbx_seq_one_letter_code
_entity_poly.pdbx_strand_id
1 'polypeptide(L)'
;MPSSPEPSSPQRPSLGRSAATGLLGGFLLGGLGLLAVGLSNSFAAPSCDGLTGPECQLLTDATREVGRTQLLAGGALTALAASLFVLFRPRPPAPPEGPEQS
;
A
#
# COMPACT_ATOMS: atom_id res chain seq x y z
N MET A 1 -44.64 8.21 35.22
CA MET A 1 -44.46 7.62 33.87
C MET A 1 -42.99 7.74 33.53
N PRO A 2 -42.24 6.62 33.39
CA PRO A 2 -40.82 6.66 33.04
C PRO A 2 -40.67 7.06 31.56
N SER A 3 -39.84 8.08 31.33
CA SER A 3 -39.44 8.58 30.02
C SER A 3 -38.57 7.54 29.30
N SER A 4 -38.95 7.21 28.06
CA SER A 4 -38.16 6.39 27.14
C SER A 4 -36.79 7.05 26.90
N PRO A 5 -35.66 6.35 27.10
CA PRO A 5 -34.39 6.86 26.63
C PRO A 5 -34.33 6.67 25.10
N GLU A 6 -34.35 7.83 24.43
CA GLU A 6 -33.77 8.20 23.14
C GLU A 6 -33.29 7.07 22.20
N PRO A 7 -33.73 7.04 20.93
CA PRO A 7 -33.27 6.04 19.97
C PRO A 7 -31.78 6.25 19.70
N SER A 8 -30.97 5.27 20.10
CA SER A 8 -29.55 5.17 19.80
C SER A 8 -29.32 5.48 18.31
N SER A 9 -28.69 6.61 18.05
CA SER A 9 -28.29 7.05 16.72
C SER A 9 -27.60 5.91 15.97
N PRO A 10 -27.95 5.62 14.70
CA PRO A 10 -27.39 4.48 13.99
C PRO A 10 -25.90 4.69 13.82
N GLN A 11 -25.12 3.89 14.55
CA GLN A 11 -23.72 3.64 14.28
C GLN A 11 -23.59 3.23 12.81
N ARG A 12 -23.17 4.16 11.96
CA ARG A 12 -22.60 3.87 10.63
C ARG A 12 -21.05 3.86 10.66
N PRO A 13 -20.35 3.00 11.43
CA PRO A 13 -18.94 2.76 11.24
C PRO A 13 -18.73 1.45 10.49
N SER A 14 -18.77 1.44 9.16
CA SER A 14 -18.24 0.27 8.44
C SER A 14 -17.75 0.60 7.04
N LEU A 15 -18.49 1.37 6.25
CA LEU A 15 -18.15 1.65 4.85
C LEU A 15 -16.85 2.45 4.67
N GLY A 16 -16.66 3.53 5.44
CA GLY A 16 -15.43 4.33 5.34
C GLY A 16 -14.18 3.55 5.79
N ARG A 17 -14.34 2.72 6.82
CA ARG A 17 -13.23 1.91 7.38
C ARG A 17 -12.85 0.77 6.43
N SER A 18 -13.84 0.09 5.83
CA SER A 18 -13.60 -0.97 4.86
C SER A 18 -12.98 -0.45 3.56
N ALA A 19 -13.45 0.71 3.06
CA ALA A 19 -12.85 1.37 1.90
C ALA A 19 -11.40 1.79 2.18
N ALA A 20 -11.12 2.36 3.35
CA ALA A 20 -9.76 2.73 3.75
C ALA A 20 -8.84 1.50 3.85
N THR A 21 -9.30 0.39 4.43
CA THR A 21 -8.51 -0.84 4.49
C THR A 21 -8.28 -1.47 3.12
N GLY A 22 -9.28 -1.40 2.23
CA GLY A 22 -9.15 -1.87 0.85
C GLY A 22 -8.13 -1.05 0.05
N LEU A 23 -8.17 0.28 0.17
CA LEU A 23 -7.18 1.17 -0.44
C LEU A 23 -5.77 0.93 0.11
N LEU A 24 -5.63 0.80 1.43
CA LEU A 24 -4.34 0.50 2.07
C LEU A 24 -3.78 -0.84 1.59
N GLY A 25 -4.61 -1.89 1.58
CA GLY A 25 -4.23 -3.21 1.07
C GLY A 25 -3.86 -3.17 -0.41
N GLY A 26 -4.64 -2.47 -1.24
CA GLY A 26 -4.39 -2.31 -2.66
C GLY A 26 -3.10 -1.54 -2.95
N PHE A 27 -2.82 -0.46 -2.23
CA PHE A 27 -1.56 0.29 -2.38
C PHE A 27 -0.35 -0.50 -1.90
N LEU A 28 -0.48 -1.25 -0.80
CA LEU A 28 0.60 -2.12 -0.30
C LEU A 28 0.88 -3.25 -1.28
N LEU A 29 -0.12 -4.05 -1.63
CA LEU A 29 0.05 -5.21 -2.51
C LEU A 29 0.40 -4.80 -3.94
N GLY A 30 -0.26 -3.76 -4.46
CA GLY A 30 0.05 -3.20 -5.78
C GLY A 30 1.44 -2.59 -5.84
N GLY A 31 1.83 -1.83 -4.80
CA GLY A 31 3.18 -1.27 -4.67
C GLY A 31 4.25 -2.35 -4.58
N LEU A 32 4.06 -3.38 -3.74
CA LEU A 32 4.98 -4.51 -3.60
C LEU A 32 5.11 -5.29 -4.92
N GLY A 33 4.00 -5.54 -5.60
CA GLY A 33 3.97 -6.25 -6.88
C GLY A 33 4.75 -5.48 -7.95
N LEU A 34 4.51 -4.18 -8.10
CA LEU A 34 5.24 -3.33 -9.03
C LEU A 34 6.72 -3.24 -8.68
N LEU A 35 7.06 -3.13 -7.39
CA LEU A 35 8.45 -3.11 -6.93
C LEU A 35 9.16 -4.43 -7.26
N ALA A 36 8.53 -5.57 -6.98
CA ALA A 36 9.09 -6.89 -7.26
C ALA A 36 9.30 -7.10 -8.77
N VAL A 37 8.31 -6.76 -9.59
CA VAL A 37 8.42 -6.84 -11.06
C VAL A 37 9.51 -5.91 -11.58
N GLY A 38 9.54 -4.65 -11.13
CA GLY A 38 10.58 -3.68 -11.51
C GLY A 38 11.99 -4.14 -11.11
N LEU A 39 12.14 -4.75 -9.92
CA LEU A 39 13.41 -5.36 -9.50
C LEU A 39 13.78 -6.52 -10.43
N SER A 40 12.85 -7.44 -10.70
CA SER A 40 13.13 -8.56 -11.59
C SER A 40 13.48 -8.11 -12.99
N ASN A 41 12.83 -7.08 -13.55
CA ASN A 41 13.18 -6.51 -14.85
C ASN A 41 14.55 -5.79 -14.85
N SER A 42 14.99 -5.30 -13.69
CA SER A 42 16.30 -4.65 -13.54
C SER A 42 17.44 -5.67 -13.43
N PHE A 43 17.15 -6.88 -12.92
CA PHE A 43 18.15 -7.93 -12.69
C PHE A 43 18.11 -9.07 -13.73
N ALA A 44 16.96 -9.33 -14.36
CA ALA A 44 16.80 -10.33 -15.40
C ALA A 44 16.94 -9.69 -16.78
N ALA A 45 17.92 -10.16 -17.55
CA ALA A 45 18.05 -9.77 -18.95
C ALA A 45 16.89 -10.38 -19.77
N PRO A 46 16.26 -9.61 -20.68
CA PRO A 46 15.22 -10.15 -21.55
C PRO A 46 15.79 -11.24 -22.48
N SER A 47 15.04 -12.32 -22.68
CA SER A 47 15.41 -13.37 -23.63
C SER A 47 15.37 -12.83 -25.06
N CYS A 48 16.53 -12.69 -25.69
CA CYS A 48 16.66 -12.24 -27.07
C CYS A 48 16.54 -13.37 -28.11
N ASP A 49 15.77 -14.42 -27.80
CA ASP A 49 15.61 -15.55 -28.70
C ASP A 49 14.84 -15.13 -29.97
N GLY A 50 15.52 -15.20 -31.11
CA GLY A 50 14.94 -14.92 -32.42
C GLY A 50 14.93 -13.45 -32.87
N LEU A 51 15.52 -12.53 -32.10
CA LEU A 51 15.66 -11.13 -32.50
C LEU A 51 17.02 -10.86 -33.16
N THR A 52 17.06 -9.91 -34.10
CA THR A 52 18.34 -9.42 -34.65
C THR A 52 19.08 -8.57 -33.61
N GLY A 53 20.41 -8.47 -33.71
CA GLY A 53 21.25 -7.75 -32.74
C GLY A 53 20.75 -6.35 -32.34
N PRO A 54 20.32 -5.49 -33.29
CA PRO A 54 19.77 -4.16 -32.99
C PRO A 54 18.44 -4.21 -32.23
N GLU A 55 17.57 -5.17 -32.55
CA GLU A 55 16.26 -5.32 -31.92
C GLU A 55 16.39 -5.82 -30.47
N CYS A 56 17.36 -6.70 -30.21
CA CYS A 56 17.70 -7.13 -28.84
C CYS A 56 18.22 -5.95 -27.99
N GLN A 57 19.02 -5.05 -28.58
CA GLN A 57 19.52 -3.87 -27.87
C GLN A 57 18.38 -2.90 -27.53
N LEU A 58 17.47 -2.63 -28.49
CA LEU A 58 16.27 -1.83 -28.28
C LEU A 58 15.37 -2.42 -27.18
N LEU A 59 15.17 -3.74 -27.20
CA LEU A 59 14.35 -4.41 -26.18
C LEU A 59 15.00 -4.29 -24.80
N THR A 60 16.32 -4.46 -24.72
CA THR A 60 17.07 -4.35 -23.46
C THR A 60 16.97 -2.95 -22.86
N ASP A 61 17.19 -1.91 -23.67
CA ASP A 61 17.10 -0.52 -23.21
C ASP A 61 15.66 -0.16 -22.78
N ALA A 62 14.65 -0.57 -23.55
CA ALA A 62 13.25 -0.35 -23.19
C ALA A 62 12.87 -1.06 -21.88
N THR A 63 13.27 -2.33 -21.73
CA THR A 63 12.98 -3.14 -20.54
C THR A 63 13.60 -2.54 -19.28
N ARG A 64 14.80 -1.97 -19.42
CA ARG A 64 15.52 -1.30 -18.33
C ARG A 64 14.86 0.01 -17.90
N GLU A 65 14.43 0.83 -18.85
CA GLU A 65 13.78 2.10 -18.54
C GLU A 65 12.39 1.90 -17.92
N VAL A 66 11.63 0.92 -18.45
CA VAL A 66 10.36 0.50 -17.85
C VAL A 66 10.59 -0.08 -16.45
N GLY A 67 11.61 -0.94 -16.27
CA GLY A 67 11.95 -1.48 -14.96
C GLY A 67 12.26 -0.38 -13.94
N ARG A 68 13.04 0.63 -14.34
CA ARG A 68 13.39 1.78 -13.50
C ARG A 68 12.15 2.60 -13.10
N THR A 69 11.28 2.92 -14.05
CA THR A 69 10.05 3.68 -13.77
C THR A 69 9.09 2.89 -12.87
N GLN A 70 8.97 1.58 -13.10
CA GLN A 70 8.13 0.69 -12.31
C GLN A 70 8.64 0.52 -10.87
N LEU A 71 9.97 0.50 -10.68
CA LEU A 71 10.61 0.44 -9.37
C LEU A 71 10.40 1.75 -8.59
N LEU A 72 10.54 2.92 -9.24
CA LEU A 72 10.23 4.22 -8.63
C LEU A 72 8.75 4.35 -8.26
N ALA A 73 7.85 3.99 -9.17
CA ALA A 73 6.41 4.04 -8.94
C ALA A 73 5.98 3.06 -7.83
N GLY A 74 6.46 1.82 -7.86
CA GLY A 74 6.21 0.82 -6.82
C GLY A 74 6.70 1.29 -5.45
N GLY A 75 7.94 1.79 -5.38
CA GLY A 75 8.52 2.35 -4.15
C GLY A 75 7.71 3.52 -3.59
N ALA A 76 7.28 4.45 -4.44
CA ALA A 76 6.45 5.58 -4.02
C ALA A 76 5.08 5.13 -3.47
N LEU A 77 4.42 4.17 -4.12
CA LEU A 77 3.16 3.60 -3.65
C LEU A 77 3.31 2.88 -2.30
N THR A 78 4.38 2.10 -2.14
CA THR A 78 4.67 1.43 -0.87
C THR A 78 4.96 2.42 0.25
N ALA A 79 5.74 3.48 -0.02
CA ALA A 79 6.02 4.55 0.97
C ALA A 79 4.75 5.31 1.36
N LEU A 80 3.88 5.61 0.40
CA LEU A 80 2.60 6.27 0.65
C LEU A 80 1.69 5.37 1.49
N ALA A 81 1.61 4.07 1.18
CA ALA A 81 0.83 3.12 1.97
C ALA A 81 1.37 2.99 3.41
N ALA A 82 2.68 2.95 3.61
CA ALA A 82 3.29 2.94 4.93
C ALA A 82 2.97 4.21 5.73
N SER A 83 3.01 5.37 5.08
CA SER A 83 2.67 6.66 5.67
C SER A 83 1.20 6.74 6.08
N LEU A 84 0.29 6.35 5.18
CA LEU A 84 -1.14 6.23 5.48
C LEU A 84 -1.38 5.25 6.62
N PHE A 85 -0.67 4.12 6.63
CA PHE A 85 -0.81 3.15 7.71
C PHE A 85 -0.47 3.82 9.04
N VAL A 86 0.69 4.49 9.17
CA VAL A 86 1.08 5.23 10.38
C VAL A 86 0.02 6.25 10.82
N LEU A 87 -0.54 7.04 9.89
CA LEU A 87 -1.57 8.04 10.20
C LEU A 87 -2.89 7.43 10.69
N PHE A 88 -3.29 6.29 10.12
CA PHE A 88 -4.55 5.63 10.45
C PHE A 88 -4.42 4.54 11.53
N ARG A 89 -3.22 4.27 12.08
CA ARG A 89 -3.10 3.28 13.16
C ARG A 89 -3.85 3.79 14.40
N PRO A 90 -4.74 2.98 14.99
CA PRO A 90 -5.32 3.33 16.28
C PRO A 90 -4.20 3.48 17.30
N ARG A 91 -4.13 4.65 17.94
CA ARG A 91 -3.21 4.90 19.05
C ARG A 91 -3.54 3.89 20.16
N PRO A 92 -2.55 3.15 20.70
CA PRO A 92 -2.80 2.27 21.83
C PRO A 92 -3.38 3.10 22.99
N PRO A 93 -4.39 2.59 23.71
CA PRO A 93 -4.95 3.27 24.86
C PRO A 93 -3.85 3.53 25.88
N ALA A 94 -3.80 4.75 26.42
CA ALA A 94 -2.86 5.10 27.48
C ALA A 94 -3.05 4.12 28.67
N PRO A 95 -1.96 3.70 29.33
CA PRO A 95 -2.07 2.87 30.52
C PRO A 95 -2.98 3.58 31.53
N PRO A 96 -3.86 2.85 32.23
CA PRO A 96 -4.73 3.46 33.23
C PRO A 96 -3.85 4.12 34.29
N GLU A 97 -3.94 5.45 34.39
CA GLU A 97 -3.43 6.19 35.54
C GLU A 97 -4.29 5.77 36.73
N GLY A 98 -3.83 4.74 37.43
CA GLY A 98 -4.44 4.29 38.67
C GLY A 98 -4.33 5.44 39.68
N PRO A 99 -5.41 5.78 40.39
CA PRO A 99 -5.32 6.77 41.45
C PRO A 99 -4.36 6.23 42.51
N GLU A 100 -3.30 6.99 42.79
CA GLU A 100 -2.55 6.81 44.03
C GLU A 100 -3.55 6.81 45.18
N GLN A 101 -3.51 5.72 45.94
CA GLN A 101 -4.19 5.62 47.22
C GLN A 101 -3.67 6.75 48.13
N SER A 102 -4.57 7.60 48.59
CA SER A 102 -4.40 8.34 49.84
C SER A 102 -5.72 8.45 50.57
#